data_AF-A0A1H7RRQ5-F1
#
_entry.id   AF-A0A1H7RRQ5-F1
#
_cell.length_a   1.000
_cell.length_b   1.000
_cell.length_c   1.000
_cell.angle_alpha   90.00
_cell.angle_beta   90.00
_cell.angle_gamma   90.00
#
_symmetry.space_group_name_H-M   'P 1'
#
loop_
_entity.id
_entity.type
_entity.pdbx_description
1 polymer ?
#
loop_
_entity_poly.entity_id
_entity_poly.type
_entity_poly.pdbx_seq_one_letter_code
_entity_poly.pdbx_strand_id
1 'polypeptide(L)'
;MNFLIGIEHFERCHSLTYKMKKLIPQRLVIYTKDVENLTGKSPQAARRLLRLIRKKLGKTEGELITVSEFCDFTGLSEAQLAPFLDN
;
A
#
# COMPACT_ATOMS: atom_id res chain seq x y z
N MET A 1 -17.29 -38.57 43.95
CA MET A 1 -16.37 -39.02 42.87
C MET A 1 -17.20 -39.10 41.60
N ASN A 2 -16.71 -38.55 40.48
CA ASN A 2 -17.46 -37.98 39.34
C ASN A 2 -18.00 -36.57 39.67
N PHE A 3 -18.08 -35.57 38.79
CA PHE A 3 -17.59 -35.20 37.44
C PHE A 3 -18.27 -33.81 37.20
N LEU A 4 -17.83 -32.98 36.24
CA LEU A 4 -18.30 -31.61 35.88
C LEU A 4 -17.46 -30.48 36.52
N ILE A 5 -16.39 -29.97 35.91
CA ILE A 5 -16.30 -29.16 34.66
C ILE A 5 -17.08 -27.83 34.80
N GLY A 6 -16.37 -26.70 34.77
CA GLY A 6 -16.99 -25.37 34.71
C GLY A 6 -16.07 -24.18 35.01
N ILE A 7 -14.79 -24.24 34.62
CA ILE A 7 -13.94 -23.04 34.54
C ILE A 7 -14.30 -22.36 33.20
N GLU A 8 -15.43 -21.68 33.16
CA GLU A 8 -15.87 -20.90 31.99
C GLU A 8 -15.29 -19.48 32.05
N HIS A 9 -14.03 -19.31 31.65
CA HIS A 9 -13.59 -18.11 30.89
C HIS A 9 -12.14 -18.21 30.38
N PHE A 10 -11.75 -19.40 29.92
CA PHE A 10 -10.57 -19.57 29.08
C PHE A 10 -11.01 -19.71 27.62
N GLU A 11 -11.49 -18.64 26.98
CA GLU A 11 -11.55 -18.53 25.51
C GLU A 11 -11.72 -17.07 25.08
N ARG A 12 -10.59 -16.38 24.87
CA ARG A 12 -10.27 -15.71 23.59
C ARG A 12 -8.97 -14.91 23.74
N CYS A 13 -7.89 -15.68 23.87
CA CYS A 13 -6.72 -15.37 23.07
C CYS A 13 -7.21 -15.19 21.63
N HIS A 14 -7.41 -13.95 21.19
CA HIS A 14 -7.69 -13.66 19.78
C HIS A 14 -6.37 -13.85 19.03
N SER A 15 -6.12 -15.13 18.78
CA SER A 15 -5.31 -15.71 17.73
C SER A 15 -5.02 -14.70 16.60
N LEU A 16 -3.76 -14.30 16.51
CA LEU A 16 -2.92 -14.70 15.38
C LEU A 16 -3.62 -14.75 14.01
N THR A 17 -4.23 -13.65 13.58
CA THR A 17 -4.23 -13.30 12.15
C THR A 17 -3.11 -12.30 11.88
N TYR A 18 -1.93 -12.52 12.46
CA TYR A 18 -0.67 -12.04 11.88
C TYR A 18 -0.49 -12.82 10.59
N LYS A 19 -1.26 -12.39 9.59
CA LYS A 19 -1.21 -12.82 8.20
C LYS A 19 0.23 -12.58 7.80
N MET A 20 1.02 -13.65 7.71
CA MET A 20 2.33 -13.60 7.06
C MET A 20 2.07 -13.24 5.60
N LYS A 21 1.88 -11.94 5.37
CA LYS A 21 1.82 -11.34 4.06
C LYS A 21 3.16 -11.70 3.44
N LYS A 22 3.08 -12.55 2.43
CA LYS A 22 4.15 -12.90 1.50
C LYS A 22 5.08 -11.68 1.38
N LEU A 23 6.37 -11.86 1.70
CA LEU A 23 7.42 -10.86 1.47
C LEU A 23 7.70 -10.79 -0.03
N ILE A 24 6.64 -10.61 -0.82
CA ILE A 24 6.75 -10.12 -2.19
C ILE A 24 7.36 -8.73 -2.00
N PRO A 25 8.44 -8.37 -2.70
CA PRO A 25 8.89 -7.00 -2.69
C PRO A 25 7.75 -6.14 -3.25
N GLN A 26 6.93 -5.60 -2.35
CA GLN A 26 5.94 -4.61 -2.71
C GLN A 26 6.76 -3.46 -3.28
N ARG A 27 6.59 -3.17 -4.57
CA ARG A 27 7.35 -2.10 -5.23
C ARG A 27 7.10 -0.82 -4.44
N LEU A 28 8.13 -0.37 -3.71
CA LEU A 28 8.03 0.78 -2.82
C LEU A 28 8.01 2.09 -3.63
N VAL A 29 8.58 2.05 -4.83
CA VAL A 29 8.74 3.19 -5.74
C VAL A 29 7.68 3.12 -6.82
N ILE A 30 7.08 4.28 -7.11
CA ILE A 30 6.07 4.41 -8.16
C ILE A 30 6.69 4.93 -9.46
N TYR A 31 6.43 4.25 -10.57
CA TYR A 31 6.86 4.66 -11.90
C TYR A 31 5.70 5.27 -12.70
N THR A 32 6.04 5.92 -13.81
CA THR A 32 5.04 6.49 -14.73
C THR A 32 4.03 5.44 -15.18
N LYS A 33 4.48 4.22 -15.48
CA LYS A 33 3.62 3.10 -15.92
C LYS A 33 2.57 2.74 -14.86
N ASP A 34 2.96 2.76 -13.59
CA ASP A 34 2.05 2.47 -12.48
C ASP A 34 1.01 3.59 -12.37
N VAL A 35 1.45 4.86 -12.45
CA VAL A 35 0.54 6.01 -12.45
C VAL A 35 -0.43 5.98 -13.63
N GLU A 36 0.01 5.57 -14.82
CA GLU A 36 -0.85 5.37 -15.99
C GLU A 36 -1.93 4.31 -15.70
N ASN A 37 -1.52 3.15 -15.17
CA ASN A 37 -2.45 2.06 -14.84
C ASN A 37 -3.43 2.46 -13.73
N LEU A 38 -2.96 3.21 -12.73
CA LEU A 38 -3.75 3.64 -11.57
C LEU A 38 -4.76 4.73 -11.90
N THR A 39 -4.36 5.68 -12.73
CA THR A 39 -5.17 6.89 -12.99
C THR A 39 -5.89 6.86 -14.33
N GLY A 40 -5.59 5.88 -15.19
CA GLY A 40 -6.09 5.81 -16.57
C GLY A 40 -5.63 6.99 -17.43
N LYS A 41 -4.62 7.74 -16.98
CA LYS A 41 -4.13 8.93 -17.67
C LYS A 41 -3.12 8.55 -18.75
N SER A 42 -3.01 9.41 -19.76
CA SER A 42 -1.96 9.29 -20.77
C SER A 42 -0.56 9.37 -20.13
N PRO A 43 0.47 8.75 -20.75
CA PRO A 43 1.85 8.77 -20.27
C PRO A 43 2.43 10.19 -20.06
N GLN A 44 1.95 11.18 -20.82
CA GLN A 44 2.35 12.57 -20.60
C GLN A 44 1.73 13.16 -19.33
N ALA A 45 0.44 12.90 -19.10
CA ALA A 45 -0.25 13.38 -17.91
C ALA A 45 0.28 12.71 -16.64
N ALA A 46 0.60 11.41 -16.69
CA ALA A 46 1.26 10.69 -15.59
C ALA A 46 2.64 11.29 -15.24
N ARG A 47 3.49 11.58 -16.24
CA ARG A 47 4.78 12.26 -16.01
C ARG A 47 4.62 13.64 -15.40
N ARG A 48 3.62 14.41 -15.88
CA ARG A 48 3.29 15.73 -15.32
C ARG A 48 2.86 15.62 -13.85
N LEU A 49 2.05 14.61 -13.51
CA LEU A 49 1.63 14.36 -12.14
C LEU A 49 2.83 14.06 -11.23
N LEU A 50 3.73 13.15 -11.64
CA LEU A 50 4.95 12.85 -10.88
C LEU A 50 5.83 14.10 -10.69
N ARG A 51 5.97 14.95 -11.72
CA ARG A 51 6.69 16.22 -11.59
C ARG A 51 6.05 17.18 -10.58
N LEU A 52 4.72 17.27 -10.58
CA LEU A 52 3.98 18.09 -9.62
C LEU A 52 4.18 17.59 -8.19
N ILE A 53 4.13 16.27 -7.99
CA ILE A 53 4.40 15.62 -6.70
C ILE A 53 5.81 15.95 -6.23
N ARG A 54 6.83 15.76 -7.07
CA ARG A 54 8.22 16.13 -6.74
C ARG A 54 8.35 17.58 -6.32
N LYS A 55 7.76 18.49 -7.10
CA LYS A 55 7.78 19.93 -6.81
C LYS A 55 7.12 20.25 -5.47
N LYS A 56 6.06 19.54 -5.12
CA LYS A 56 5.33 19.71 -3.85
C LYS A 56 6.10 19.17 -2.65
N LEU A 57 6.86 18.10 -2.83
CA LEU A 57 7.74 17.51 -1.82
C LEU A 57 9.11 18.20 -1.72
N GLY A 58 9.43 19.13 -2.63
CA GLY A 58 10.75 19.78 -2.69
C GLY A 58 11.87 18.86 -3.17
N LYS A 59 11.53 17.75 -3.83
CA LYS A 59 12.48 16.74 -4.33
C LYS A 59 13.12 17.17 -5.65
N THR A 60 14.35 16.72 -5.87
CA THR A 60 15.14 16.97 -7.09
C THR A 60 14.72 16.08 -8.27
N GLU A 61 15.07 16.47 -9.51
CA GLU A 61 14.75 15.77 -10.76
C GLU A 61 15.54 14.46 -10.95
N GLY A 62 15.35 13.52 -10.03
CA GLY A 62 16.01 12.21 -10.01
C GLY A 62 15.56 11.37 -8.82
N GLU A 63 15.03 12.02 -7.79
CA GLU A 63 14.48 11.33 -6.66
C GLU A 63 13.23 10.52 -7.02
N LEU A 64 13.19 9.35 -6.42
CA LEU A 64 12.10 8.41 -6.53
C LEU A 64 10.96 8.88 -5.64
N ILE A 65 9.75 8.72 -6.14
CA ILE A 65 8.52 8.94 -5.37
C ILE A 65 8.09 7.58 -4.84
N THR A 66 7.82 7.50 -3.55
CA THR A 66 7.29 6.27 -2.96
C THR A 66 5.78 6.18 -3.17
N VAL A 67 5.27 4.95 -3.06
CA VAL A 67 3.83 4.67 -3.10
C VAL A 67 3.07 5.50 -2.05
N SER A 68 3.60 5.59 -0.82
CA SER A 68 2.97 6.37 0.25
C SER A 68 2.94 7.87 -0.06
N GLU A 69 4.02 8.45 -0.60
CA GLU A 69 4.02 9.86 -1.02
C GLU A 69 3.02 10.15 -2.13
N PHE A 70 2.83 9.20 -3.04
CA PHE A 70 1.83 9.31 -4.08
C PHE A 70 0.41 9.20 -3.51
N CYS A 71 0.17 8.26 -2.58
CA CYS A 71 -1.08 8.16 -1.83
C CYS A 71 -1.43 9.46 -1.12
N ASP A 72 -0.47 10.03 -0.38
CA ASP A 72 -0.63 11.27 0.37
C ASP A 72 -0.99 12.44 -0.56
N PHE A 73 -0.39 12.50 -1.74
CA PHE A 73 -0.68 13.56 -2.71
C PHE A 73 -2.02 13.38 -3.43
N THR A 74 -2.38 12.15 -3.79
CA THR A 74 -3.56 11.85 -4.60
C THR A 74 -4.82 11.56 -3.77
N GLY A 75 -4.68 11.35 -2.46
CA GLY A 75 -5.75 10.89 -1.58
C GLY A 75 -6.15 9.42 -1.83
N LEU A 76 -5.35 8.67 -2.60
CA LEU A 76 -5.59 7.25 -2.86
C LEU A 76 -5.11 6.40 -1.69
N SER A 77 -5.83 5.33 -1.36
CA SER A 77 -5.42 4.38 -0.32
C SER A 77 -4.48 3.33 -0.90
N GLU A 78 -3.43 2.95 -0.16
CA GLU A 78 -2.49 1.88 -0.53
C GLU A 78 -3.21 0.56 -0.87
N ALA A 79 -4.37 0.30 -0.25
CA ALA A 79 -5.21 -0.86 -0.55
C ALA A 79 -5.73 -0.88 -2.00
N GLN A 80 -5.96 0.30 -2.59
CA GLN A 80 -6.35 0.43 -3.99
C GLN A 80 -5.15 0.27 -4.94
N LEU A 81 -3.92 0.46 -4.44
CA LEU A 81 -2.71 0.36 -5.25
C LEU A 81 -2.19 -1.08 -5.37
N ALA A 82 -2.42 -1.91 -4.34
CA ALA A 82 -2.01 -3.31 -4.30
C ALA A 82 -2.29 -4.10 -5.60
N PRO A 83 -3.50 -4.08 -6.20
CA PRO A 83 -3.77 -4.85 -7.42
C PRO A 83 -3.02 -4.35 -8.67
N PHE A 84 -2.49 -3.12 -8.66
CA PHE A 84 -1.79 -2.54 -9.81
C PHE A 84 -0.27 -2.71 -9.74
N LEU A 85 0.28 -3.10 -8.58
CA LEU A 85 1.71 -3.31 -8.37
C LEU A 85 2.15 -4.77 -8.56
N ASP A 86 1.21 -5.70 -8.71
CA ASP A 86 1.42 -7.16 -8.79
C ASP A 86 1.61 -7.71 -10.22
N ASN A 87 1.85 -6.86 -11.23
CA ASN A 87 2.08 -7.27 -12.64
C ASN A 87 3.58 -7.37 -13.03
#